data_AF-A0A661KQS1-F1
#
_entry.id   AF-A0A661KQS1-F1
#
_cell.length_a   1.000
_cell.length_b   1.000
_cell.length_c   1.000
_cell.angle_alpha   90.00
_cell.angle_beta   90.00
_cell.angle_gamma   90.00
#
_symmetry.space_group_name_H-M   'P 1'
#
loop_
_entity.id
_entity.type
_entity.pdbx_description
1 polymer ?
#
loop_
_entity_poly.entity_id
_entity_poly.type
_entity_poly.pdbx_seq_one_letter_code
_entity_poly.pdbx_strand_id
1 'polypeptide(L)'
;MQCPVCSESFCSKHFDKWWNEDKFDWYNASYLTQYCSEHFDKWWDETKYNWRDDSWALAEYCHDYFDKWWNEDKFNWYQSPTLAVHCSTHFRKWWNPDKFHWQDSWTLAQYCAEHFDIWWDKNRFIWTWNSWALAKFCSNHFDKWWDAKKFDWDDASSYLCIYCSKYFDKWWNPDRFNPRHLMYLEKYCADHKDTWLGLKLYYDLSL
;
A
#
# COMPACT_ATOMS: atom_id res chain seq x y z
N MET A 1 -9.95 15.62 -25.28
CA MET A 1 -10.33 15.52 -26.72
C MET A 1 -11.61 14.70 -26.84
N GLN A 2 -12.55 15.12 -27.69
CA GLN A 2 -13.78 14.37 -27.95
C GLN A 2 -13.63 13.45 -29.17
N CYS A 3 -14.15 12.24 -29.06
CA CYS A 3 -14.20 11.28 -30.14
C CYS A 3 -15.14 11.77 -31.25
N PRO A 4 -14.70 11.85 -32.52
CA PRO A 4 -15.54 12.34 -33.62
C PRO A 4 -16.66 11.35 -34.01
N VAL A 5 -16.65 10.13 -33.46
CA VAL A 5 -17.62 9.07 -33.78
C VAL A 5 -18.73 8.99 -32.75
N CYS A 6 -18.40 9.03 -31.45
CA CYS A 6 -19.36 8.86 -30.35
C CYS A 6 -19.46 10.05 -29.39
N SER A 7 -18.70 11.13 -29.62
CA SER A 7 -18.64 12.33 -28.77
C SER A 7 -18.11 12.12 -27.35
N GLU A 8 -17.80 10.89 -26.95
CA GLU A 8 -17.16 10.58 -25.66
C GLU A 8 -15.73 11.14 -25.62
N SER A 9 -15.31 11.64 -24.46
CA SER A 9 -13.93 12.07 -24.27
C SER A 9 -13.01 10.87 -24.16
N PHE A 10 -11.86 10.90 -24.84
CA PHE A 10 -10.82 9.86 -24.81
C PHE A 10 -11.35 8.43 -25.11
N CYS A 11 -12.26 8.31 -26.08
CA CYS A 11 -12.83 7.02 -26.46
C CYS A 11 -11.77 6.07 -27.03
N SER A 12 -11.41 5.03 -26.27
CA SER A 12 -10.44 4.01 -26.69
C SER A 12 -10.83 3.26 -27.97
N LYS A 13 -12.12 2.96 -28.14
CA LYS A 13 -12.62 2.19 -29.29
C LYS A 13 -12.35 2.85 -30.64
N HIS A 14 -12.27 4.18 -30.65
CA HIS A 14 -12.01 4.98 -31.84
C HIS A 14 -10.69 5.75 -31.72
N PHE A 15 -9.73 5.21 -30.97
CA PHE A 15 -8.43 5.84 -30.71
C PHE A 15 -7.80 6.40 -31.98
N ASP A 16 -7.67 5.58 -33.03
CA ASP A 16 -7.06 5.97 -34.32
C ASP A 16 -7.81 7.09 -35.08
N LYS A 17 -9.03 7.46 -34.66
CA LYS A 17 -9.82 8.53 -35.29
C LYS A 17 -9.56 9.90 -34.68
N TRP A 18 -9.17 9.96 -33.42
CA TRP A 18 -8.93 11.23 -32.72
C TRP A 18 -7.48 11.40 -32.27
N TRP A 19 -6.73 10.31 -32.13
CA TRP A 19 -5.34 10.34 -31.70
C TRP A 19 -4.49 11.13 -32.68
N ASN A 20 -3.76 12.11 -32.16
CA ASN A 20 -2.76 12.86 -32.87
C ASN A 20 -1.73 13.36 -31.85
N GLU A 21 -0.52 12.83 -31.95
CA GLU A 21 0.57 13.06 -31.01
C GLU A 21 0.96 14.54 -30.88
N ASP A 22 1.01 15.25 -32.01
CA ASP A 22 1.41 16.66 -32.08
C ASP A 22 0.33 17.62 -31.56
N LYS A 23 -0.92 17.15 -31.50
CA LYS A 23 -2.08 17.92 -31.01
C LYS A 23 -2.50 17.53 -29.60
N PHE A 24 -1.95 16.45 -29.06
CA PHE A 24 -2.29 15.99 -27.72
C PHE A 24 -1.70 16.91 -26.66
N ASP A 25 -2.52 17.28 -25.67
CA ASP A 25 -2.06 18.01 -24.50
C ASP A 25 -1.43 17.05 -23.49
N TRP A 26 -0.11 16.90 -23.59
CA TRP A 26 0.69 16.01 -22.76
C TRP A 26 0.67 16.35 -21.27
N TYR A 27 0.23 17.54 -20.88
CA TYR A 27 -0.02 17.83 -19.46
C TYR A 27 -1.09 16.90 -18.86
N ASN A 28 -2.02 16.44 -19.71
CA ASN A 28 -3.12 15.55 -19.36
C ASN A 28 -2.88 14.10 -19.84
N ALA A 29 -1.61 13.66 -19.90
CA ALA A 29 -1.23 12.34 -20.37
C ALA A 29 -1.81 11.19 -19.52
N SER A 30 -2.16 11.43 -18.24
CA SER A 30 -2.87 10.45 -17.42
C SER A 30 -4.21 9.97 -18.01
N TYR A 31 -4.86 10.75 -18.87
CA TYR A 31 -6.06 10.28 -19.57
C TYR A 31 -5.76 9.18 -20.59
N LEU A 32 -4.57 9.17 -21.19
CA LEU A 32 -4.17 8.07 -22.08
C LEU A 32 -3.92 6.79 -21.29
N THR A 33 -3.30 6.89 -20.11
CA THR A 33 -3.13 5.73 -19.23
C THR A 33 -4.48 5.19 -18.75
N GLN A 34 -5.39 6.06 -18.31
CA GLN A 34 -6.67 5.64 -17.71
C GLN A 34 -7.65 5.07 -18.74
N TYR A 35 -7.74 5.69 -19.90
CA TYR A 35 -8.79 5.39 -20.87
C TYR A 35 -8.28 4.67 -22.12
N CYS A 36 -6.98 4.66 -22.37
CA CYS A 36 -6.40 4.14 -23.62
C CYS A 36 -5.15 3.28 -23.38
N SER A 37 -5.04 2.62 -22.22
CA SER A 37 -3.91 1.71 -21.92
C SER A 37 -3.81 0.55 -22.91
N GLU A 38 -4.91 0.10 -23.52
CA GLU A 38 -4.89 -0.92 -24.58
C GLU A 38 -4.14 -0.47 -25.86
N HIS A 39 -3.96 0.84 -26.05
CA HIS A 39 -3.22 1.44 -27.17
C HIS A 39 -1.84 1.96 -26.73
N PHE A 40 -1.30 1.47 -25.60
CA PHE A 40 -0.04 1.94 -25.01
C PHE A 40 1.07 2.14 -26.04
N ASP A 41 1.32 1.14 -26.89
CA ASP A 41 2.39 1.19 -27.90
C ASP A 41 2.22 2.29 -28.98
N LYS A 42 1.03 2.86 -29.13
CA LYS A 42 0.78 3.94 -30.10
C LYS A 42 0.99 5.34 -29.53
N TRP A 43 0.78 5.51 -28.23
CA TRP A 43 0.89 6.83 -27.59
C TRP A 43 2.06 6.96 -26.65
N TRP A 44 2.70 5.86 -26.25
CA TRP A 44 3.79 5.93 -25.30
C TRP A 44 4.98 6.74 -25.85
N ASP A 45 5.28 7.86 -25.18
CA ASP A 45 6.49 8.64 -25.38
C ASP A 45 7.06 9.04 -24.01
N GLU A 46 8.17 8.41 -23.67
CA GLU A 46 8.88 8.59 -22.40
C GLU A 46 9.39 10.03 -22.18
N THR A 47 9.57 10.80 -23.25
CA THR A 47 10.05 12.20 -23.20
C THR A 47 8.92 13.21 -23.04
N LYS A 48 7.69 12.84 -23.44
CA LYS A 48 6.52 13.71 -23.38
C LYS A 48 5.60 13.41 -22.20
N TYR A 49 5.64 12.21 -21.64
CA TYR A 49 4.79 11.83 -20.51
C TYR A 49 5.01 12.72 -19.28
N ASN A 50 3.92 13.08 -18.58
CA ASN A 50 3.98 13.89 -17.36
C ASN A 50 4.40 13.04 -16.15
N TRP A 51 5.69 12.69 -16.08
CA TRP A 51 6.25 11.92 -14.99
C TRP A 51 5.99 12.53 -13.60
N ARG A 52 6.02 13.85 -13.49
CA ARG A 52 5.92 14.52 -12.18
C ARG A 52 4.56 14.25 -11.53
N ASP A 53 3.49 14.44 -12.27
CA ASP A 53 2.15 14.41 -11.67
C ASP A 53 1.42 13.09 -11.96
N ASP A 54 1.78 12.38 -13.04
CA ASP A 54 1.01 11.23 -13.55
C ASP A 54 1.75 9.87 -13.47
N SER A 55 2.96 9.78 -12.90
CA SER A 55 3.69 8.50 -12.80
C SER A 55 2.86 7.36 -12.18
N TRP A 56 2.03 7.68 -11.19
CA TRP A 56 1.09 6.74 -10.55
C TRP A 56 0.15 6.06 -11.55
N ALA A 57 -0.28 6.77 -12.59
CA ALA A 57 -1.25 6.26 -13.55
C ALA A 57 -0.63 5.21 -14.48
N LEU A 58 0.68 5.27 -14.71
CA LEU A 58 1.41 4.18 -15.38
C LEU A 58 1.41 2.92 -14.53
N ALA A 59 1.67 3.04 -13.23
CA ALA A 59 1.64 1.91 -12.31
C ALA A 59 0.23 1.30 -12.23
N GLU A 60 -0.81 2.11 -12.07
CA GLU A 60 -2.18 1.63 -11.91
C GLU A 60 -2.76 1.02 -13.20
N TYR A 61 -2.72 1.75 -14.31
CA TYR A 61 -3.46 1.39 -15.52
C TYR A 61 -2.60 0.74 -16.61
N CYS A 62 -1.27 0.84 -16.51
CA CYS A 62 -0.33 0.31 -17.50
C CYS A 62 0.69 -0.65 -16.87
N HIS A 63 0.35 -1.32 -15.76
CA HIS A 63 1.26 -2.29 -15.10
C HIS A 63 1.68 -3.43 -16.03
N ASP A 64 0.83 -3.88 -16.95
CA ASP A 64 1.19 -4.90 -17.95
C ASP A 64 2.33 -4.47 -18.88
N TYR A 65 2.57 -3.15 -19.00
CA TYR A 65 3.64 -2.56 -19.79
C TYR A 65 4.82 -2.08 -18.95
N PHE A 66 4.94 -2.55 -17.69
CA PHE A 66 5.97 -2.12 -16.74
C PHE A 66 7.36 -2.06 -17.35
N ASP A 67 7.78 -3.10 -18.07
CA ASP A 67 9.11 -3.19 -18.67
C ASP A 67 9.37 -2.17 -19.79
N LYS A 68 8.33 -1.54 -20.34
CA LYS A 68 8.44 -0.49 -21.37
C LYS A 68 8.51 0.91 -20.80
N TRP A 69 7.75 1.19 -19.74
CA TRP A 69 7.73 2.53 -19.15
C TRP A 69 8.66 2.68 -17.95
N TRP A 70 9.03 1.61 -17.24
CA TRP A 70 9.77 1.75 -16.00
C TRP A 70 11.09 2.52 -16.20
N ASN A 71 11.19 3.66 -15.53
CA ASN A 71 12.39 4.47 -15.48
C ASN A 71 12.57 5.02 -14.05
N GLU A 72 13.60 4.53 -13.36
CA GLU A 72 13.90 4.84 -11.97
C GLU A 72 14.20 6.34 -11.73
N ASP A 73 14.78 7.02 -12.72
CA ASP A 73 15.21 8.42 -12.61
C ASP A 73 14.08 9.40 -12.95
N LYS A 74 13.07 8.94 -13.69
CA LYS A 74 11.91 9.76 -14.06
C LYS A 74 10.69 9.54 -13.18
N PHE A 75 10.49 8.33 -12.67
CA PHE A 75 9.32 8.01 -11.85
C PHE A 75 9.23 8.95 -10.63
N ASN A 76 8.04 9.50 -10.38
CA ASN A 76 7.81 10.31 -9.19
C ASN A 76 7.74 9.41 -7.95
N TRP A 77 8.83 9.36 -7.20
CA TRP A 77 8.96 8.54 -5.99
C TRP A 77 7.98 8.89 -4.87
N TYR A 78 7.41 10.09 -4.81
CA TYR A 78 6.29 10.36 -3.89
C TYR A 78 5.08 9.47 -4.15
N GLN A 79 4.96 8.95 -5.37
CA GLN A 79 3.90 8.04 -5.80
C GLN A 79 4.34 6.57 -5.77
N SER A 80 5.52 6.24 -5.22
CA SER A 80 6.01 4.86 -5.12
C SER A 80 5.09 3.87 -4.40
N PRO A 81 4.17 4.25 -3.50
CA PRO A 81 3.20 3.29 -2.94
C PRO A 81 2.35 2.63 -4.02
N THR A 82 2.09 3.32 -5.14
CA THR A 82 1.36 2.73 -6.28
C THR A 82 2.12 1.60 -6.97
N LEU A 83 3.46 1.62 -6.93
CA LEU A 83 4.29 0.51 -7.42
C LEU A 83 4.12 -0.73 -6.54
N ALA A 84 3.99 -0.56 -5.23
CA ALA A 84 3.71 -1.67 -4.32
C ALA A 84 2.33 -2.27 -4.60
N VAL A 85 1.31 -1.42 -4.81
CA VAL A 85 -0.08 -1.86 -5.03
C VAL A 85 -0.27 -2.57 -6.38
N HIS A 86 0.27 -1.99 -7.46
CA HIS A 86 -0.05 -2.42 -8.83
C HIS A 86 1.10 -3.12 -9.55
N CYS A 87 2.35 -2.95 -9.09
CA CYS A 87 3.54 -3.50 -9.72
C CYS A 87 4.34 -4.41 -8.76
N SER A 88 3.68 -5.04 -7.79
CA SER A 88 4.33 -5.94 -6.82
C SER A 88 5.04 -7.12 -7.50
N THR A 89 4.51 -7.62 -8.62
CA THR A 89 5.16 -8.67 -9.43
C THR A 89 6.53 -8.26 -9.98
N HIS A 90 6.79 -6.96 -10.08
CA HIS A 90 8.07 -6.37 -10.51
C HIS A 90 8.88 -5.78 -9.35
N PHE A 91 8.56 -6.13 -8.09
CA PHE A 91 9.18 -5.57 -6.88
C PHE A 91 10.70 -5.41 -6.97
N ARG A 92 11.41 -6.47 -7.39
CA ARG A 92 12.88 -6.44 -7.46
C ARG A 92 13.46 -5.45 -8.48
N LYS A 93 12.67 -4.99 -9.45
CA LYS A 93 13.11 -4.02 -10.47
C LYS A 93 12.98 -2.58 -9.98
N TRP A 94 11.90 -2.27 -9.25
CA TRP A 94 11.67 -0.91 -8.76
C TRP A 94 12.09 -0.69 -7.31
N TRP A 95 12.34 -1.74 -6.53
CA TRP A 95 12.64 -1.55 -5.11
C TRP A 95 13.92 -0.74 -4.89
N ASN A 96 13.75 0.46 -4.33
CA ASN A 96 14.84 1.29 -3.84
C ASN A 96 14.44 1.87 -2.48
N PRO A 97 15.04 1.39 -1.37
CA PRO A 97 14.64 1.82 -0.02
C PRO A 97 14.93 3.30 0.23
N ASP A 98 15.93 3.89 -0.43
CA ASP A 98 16.33 5.29 -0.26
C ASP A 98 15.42 6.25 -1.02
N LYS A 99 14.72 5.76 -2.05
CA LYS A 99 13.78 6.57 -2.83
C LYS A 99 12.31 6.34 -2.45
N PHE A 100 11.95 5.17 -1.92
CA PHE A 100 10.57 4.85 -1.57
C PHE A 100 9.93 5.86 -0.61
N HIS A 101 8.68 6.26 -0.87
CA HIS A 101 7.89 7.12 0.00
C HIS A 101 7.35 6.34 1.21
N TRP A 102 8.10 6.36 2.31
CA TRP A 102 7.83 5.57 3.51
C TRP A 102 6.56 5.94 4.27
N GLN A 103 5.96 7.10 4.04
CA GLN A 103 4.70 7.55 4.66
C GLN A 103 3.60 6.51 4.51
N ASP A 104 3.56 5.83 3.35
CA ASP A 104 2.62 4.75 3.05
C ASP A 104 3.28 3.36 3.12
N SER A 105 4.21 3.15 4.07
CA SER A 105 4.91 1.87 4.26
C SER A 105 3.98 0.68 4.52
N TRP A 106 2.72 0.92 4.93
CA TRP A 106 1.70 -0.12 5.02
C TRP A 106 1.46 -0.84 3.68
N THR A 107 1.65 -0.15 2.54
CA THR A 107 1.50 -0.75 1.20
C THR A 107 2.50 -1.88 0.95
N LEU A 108 3.73 -1.75 1.45
CA LEU A 108 4.74 -2.81 1.38
C LEU A 108 4.32 -4.04 2.19
N ALA A 109 3.76 -3.83 3.38
CA ALA A 109 3.26 -4.92 4.21
C ALA A 109 2.09 -5.63 3.54
N GLN A 110 1.16 -4.90 2.92
CA GLN A 110 -0.04 -5.48 2.32
C GLN A 110 0.22 -6.16 0.97
N TYR A 111 0.97 -5.52 0.07
CA TYR A 111 1.10 -5.95 -1.31
C TYR A 111 2.45 -6.56 -1.65
N CYS A 112 3.45 -6.39 -0.77
CA CYS A 112 4.80 -6.93 -0.95
C CYS A 112 5.24 -7.80 0.23
N ALA A 113 4.30 -8.43 0.94
CA ALA A 113 4.57 -9.29 2.09
C ALA A 113 5.56 -10.43 1.77
N GLU A 114 5.49 -10.99 0.55
CA GLU A 114 6.40 -12.04 0.08
C GLU A 114 7.87 -11.59 -0.01
N HIS A 115 8.11 -10.28 -0.03
CA HIS A 115 9.42 -9.66 -0.06
C HIS A 115 9.80 -9.01 1.27
N PHE A 116 9.13 -9.39 2.37
CA PHE A 116 9.36 -8.82 3.71
C PHE A 116 10.84 -8.73 4.07
N ASP A 117 11.61 -9.79 3.86
CA ASP A 117 13.04 -9.84 4.21
C ASP A 117 13.93 -8.90 3.38
N ILE A 118 13.40 -8.27 2.33
CA ILE A 118 14.11 -7.32 1.48
C ILE A 118 13.75 -5.88 1.84
N TRP A 119 12.46 -5.57 2.04
CA TRP A 119 12.05 -4.20 2.32
C TRP A 119 12.04 -3.84 3.81
N TRP A 120 12.02 -4.83 4.72
CA TRP A 120 11.85 -4.54 6.14
C TRP A 120 13.00 -3.69 6.71
N ASP A 121 12.65 -2.47 7.12
CA ASP A 121 13.51 -1.58 7.89
C ASP A 121 12.71 -0.97 9.05
N LYS A 122 12.99 -1.44 10.27
CA LYS A 122 12.33 -0.99 11.50
C LYS A 122 12.43 0.52 11.78
N ASN A 123 13.41 1.21 11.18
CA ASN A 123 13.65 2.63 11.40
C ASN A 123 12.98 3.50 10.34
N ARG A 124 12.73 2.95 9.14
CA ARG A 124 12.03 3.66 8.05
C ARG A 124 10.55 3.39 8.04
N PHE A 125 10.12 2.20 8.48
CA PHE A 125 8.70 1.87 8.60
C PHE A 125 8.01 2.88 9.53
N ILE A 126 6.93 3.48 9.05
CA ILE A 126 6.10 4.38 9.85
C ILE A 126 5.22 3.53 10.75
N TRP A 127 5.37 3.63 12.05
CA TRP A 127 4.65 2.74 12.98
C TRP A 127 3.24 3.23 13.28
N THR A 128 3.13 4.54 13.52
CA THR A 128 1.87 5.24 13.70
C THR A 128 0.99 5.01 12.48
N TRP A 129 -0.25 4.58 12.70
CA TRP A 129 -1.26 4.25 11.70
C TRP A 129 -0.97 3.08 10.76
N ASN A 130 0.26 2.55 10.66
CA ASN A 130 0.56 1.43 9.75
C ASN A 130 0.89 0.11 10.48
N SER A 131 1.05 0.11 11.81
CA SER A 131 1.36 -1.11 12.58
C SER A 131 0.34 -2.24 12.37
N TRP A 132 -0.92 -1.90 12.10
CA TRP A 132 -1.96 -2.88 11.79
C TRP A 132 -1.61 -3.74 10.55
N ALA A 133 -0.91 -3.16 9.57
CA ALA A 133 -0.56 -3.84 8.34
C ALA A 133 0.49 -4.93 8.59
N LEU A 134 1.45 -4.69 9.48
CA LEU A 134 2.41 -5.71 9.91
C LEU A 134 1.72 -6.87 10.63
N ALA A 135 0.81 -6.55 11.55
CA ALA A 135 0.04 -7.57 12.26
C ALA A 135 -0.84 -8.40 11.31
N LYS A 136 -1.52 -7.76 10.35
CA LYS A 136 -2.43 -8.44 9.42
C LYS A 136 -1.73 -9.24 8.34
N PHE A 137 -0.76 -8.64 7.66
CA PHE A 137 -0.19 -9.19 6.43
C PHE A 137 1.20 -9.80 6.64
N CYS A 138 1.89 -9.43 7.72
CA CYS A 138 3.24 -9.91 8.03
C CYS A 138 3.30 -10.68 9.36
N SER A 139 2.19 -11.25 9.84
CA SER A 139 2.14 -12.02 11.10
C SER A 139 3.11 -13.21 11.12
N ASN A 140 3.44 -13.79 9.96
CA ASN A 140 4.43 -14.86 9.87
C ASN A 140 5.88 -14.39 10.13
N HIS A 141 6.13 -13.09 10.09
CA HIS A 141 7.40 -12.45 10.42
C HIS A 141 7.37 -11.74 11.77
N PHE A 142 6.42 -12.06 12.66
CA PHE A 142 6.21 -11.39 13.94
C PHE A 142 7.51 -11.18 14.74
N ASP A 143 8.33 -12.22 14.87
CA ASP A 143 9.58 -12.13 15.63
C ASP A 143 10.63 -11.16 15.04
N LYS A 144 10.50 -10.80 13.75
CA LYS A 144 11.39 -9.83 13.09
C LYS A 144 10.92 -8.40 13.25
N TRP A 145 9.61 -8.17 13.22
CA TRP A 145 9.06 -6.81 13.31
C TRP A 145 8.55 -6.41 14.67
N TRP A 146 8.30 -7.34 15.60
CA TRP A 146 7.71 -6.98 16.89
C TRP A 146 8.59 -6.01 17.69
N ASP A 147 8.04 -4.84 18.00
CA ASP A 147 8.64 -3.84 18.88
C ASP A 147 7.53 -3.15 19.70
N ALA A 148 7.35 -3.59 20.94
CA ALA A 148 6.31 -3.08 21.83
C ALA A 148 6.43 -1.56 22.11
N LYS A 149 7.63 -0.97 21.94
CA LYS A 149 7.82 0.47 22.16
C LYS A 149 7.38 1.31 20.97
N LYS A 150 7.49 0.76 19.75
CA LYS A 150 7.13 1.45 18.51
C LYS A 150 5.73 1.13 18.03
N PHE A 151 5.21 -0.06 18.33
CA PHE A 151 3.89 -0.50 17.90
C PHE A 151 2.79 0.50 18.28
N ASP A 152 1.88 0.75 17.33
CA ASP A 152 0.73 1.62 17.53
C ASP A 152 -0.35 0.90 18.33
N TRP A 153 -0.26 1.01 19.65
CA TRP A 153 -1.23 0.39 20.55
C TRP A 153 -2.62 0.99 20.42
N ASP A 154 -2.73 2.29 20.18
CA ASP A 154 -4.01 2.98 20.15
C ASP A 154 -4.84 2.48 18.97
N ASP A 155 -4.29 2.49 17.75
CA ASP A 155 -5.09 2.15 16.58
C ASP A 155 -4.95 0.67 16.15
N ALA A 156 -3.87 -0.02 16.54
CA ALA A 156 -3.60 -1.37 16.04
C ALA A 156 -3.68 -2.52 17.07
N SER A 157 -3.98 -2.27 18.36
CA SER A 157 -4.06 -3.36 19.37
C SER A 157 -5.00 -4.50 18.98
N SER A 158 -6.16 -4.20 18.37
CA SER A 158 -7.13 -5.22 17.93
C SER A 158 -6.54 -6.18 16.89
N TYR A 159 -5.61 -5.71 16.05
CA TYR A 159 -4.97 -6.54 15.03
C TYR A 159 -4.01 -7.58 15.64
N LEU A 160 -3.42 -7.30 16.80
CA LEU A 160 -2.64 -8.31 17.53
C LEU A 160 -3.52 -9.47 17.98
N CYS A 161 -4.71 -9.18 18.48
CA CYS A 161 -5.68 -10.21 18.86
C CYS A 161 -6.09 -11.05 17.65
N ILE A 162 -6.46 -10.40 16.54
CA ILE A 162 -7.04 -11.09 15.38
C ILE A 162 -5.98 -11.92 14.63
N TYR A 163 -4.79 -11.35 14.39
CA TYR A 163 -3.83 -11.91 13.45
C TYR A 163 -2.55 -12.45 14.12
N CYS A 164 -2.30 -12.05 15.37
CA CYS A 164 -1.11 -12.43 16.12
C CYS A 164 -1.43 -13.11 17.45
N SER A 165 -2.62 -13.70 17.62
CA SER A 165 -3.02 -14.40 18.86
C SER A 165 -2.05 -15.51 19.25
N LYS A 166 -1.46 -16.22 18.29
CA LYS A 166 -0.41 -17.24 18.54
C LYS A 166 0.85 -16.70 19.23
N TYR A 167 1.04 -15.37 19.27
CA TYR A 167 2.15 -14.70 19.93
C TYR A 167 1.71 -13.92 21.18
N PHE A 168 0.53 -14.24 21.75
CA PHE A 168 -0.07 -13.51 22.88
C PHE A 168 0.93 -13.22 23.99
N ASP A 169 1.67 -14.23 24.45
CA ASP A 169 2.62 -14.08 25.56
C ASP A 169 3.79 -13.12 25.25
N LYS A 170 4.05 -12.81 23.97
CA LYS A 170 5.11 -11.87 23.56
C LYS A 170 4.62 -10.42 23.49
N TRP A 171 3.37 -10.21 23.08
CA TRP A 171 2.83 -8.85 22.93
C TRP A 171 1.95 -8.41 24.08
N TRP A 172 1.35 -9.31 24.85
CA TRP A 172 0.40 -8.91 25.88
C TRP A 172 1.03 -7.93 26.88
N ASN A 173 0.41 -6.77 27.01
CA ASN A 173 0.79 -5.74 27.97
C ASN A 173 -0.47 -4.98 28.40
N PRO A 174 -0.96 -5.19 29.63
CA PRO A 174 -2.20 -4.56 30.09
C PRO A 174 -2.10 -3.04 30.24
N ASP A 175 -0.90 -2.50 30.42
CA ASP A 175 -0.66 -1.06 30.56
C ASP A 175 -0.65 -0.32 29.21
N ARG A 176 -0.47 -1.07 28.11
CA ARG A 176 -0.41 -0.52 26.74
C ARG A 176 -1.61 -0.88 25.89
N PHE A 177 -2.25 -2.01 26.13
CA PHE A 177 -3.35 -2.48 25.30
C PHE A 177 -4.52 -1.49 25.30
N ASN A 178 -5.01 -1.11 24.12
CA ASN A 178 -6.11 -0.15 24.03
C ASN A 178 -7.41 -0.76 24.59
N PRO A 179 -8.01 -0.18 25.65
CA PRO A 179 -9.25 -0.69 26.25
C PRO A 179 -10.45 -0.73 25.29
N ARG A 180 -10.48 0.14 24.27
CA ARG A 180 -11.52 0.12 23.22
C ARG A 180 -11.52 -1.19 22.43
N HIS A 181 -10.43 -1.95 22.50
CA HIS A 181 -10.23 -3.20 21.79
C HIS A 181 -10.42 -4.44 22.68
N LEU A 182 -10.91 -4.31 23.92
CA LEU A 182 -11.13 -5.44 24.83
C LEU A 182 -12.01 -6.55 24.24
N MET A 183 -13.04 -6.18 23.46
CA MET A 183 -13.93 -7.15 22.80
C MET A 183 -13.18 -8.13 21.86
N TYR A 184 -12.01 -7.74 21.34
CA TYR A 184 -11.19 -8.59 20.49
C TYR A 184 -10.41 -9.64 21.29
N LEU A 185 -10.05 -9.36 22.56
CA LEU A 185 -9.43 -10.35 23.43
C LEU A 185 -10.40 -11.49 23.74
N GLU A 186 -11.65 -11.16 24.03
CA GLU A 186 -12.71 -12.14 24.27
C GLU A 186 -12.92 -13.07 23.09
N LYS A 187 -12.93 -12.48 21.88
CA LYS A 187 -13.24 -13.20 20.66
C LYS A 187 -12.06 -14.02 20.12
N TYR A 188 -10.83 -13.51 20.21
CA TYR A 188 -9.67 -14.09 19.53
C TYR A 188 -8.55 -14.58 20.47
N CYS A 189 -8.63 -14.28 21.76
CA CYS A 189 -7.62 -14.64 22.76
C CYS A 189 -8.26 -15.34 23.98
N ALA A 190 -9.34 -16.11 23.76
CA ALA A 190 -10.08 -16.80 24.81
C ALA A 190 -9.22 -17.78 25.62
N ASP A 191 -8.22 -18.41 24.98
CA ASP A 191 -7.29 -19.34 25.65
C ASP A 191 -6.40 -18.65 26.70
N HIS A 192 -6.25 -17.32 26.61
CA HIS A 192 -5.50 -16.51 27.57
C HIS A 192 -6.41 -15.69 28.50
N LYS A 193 -7.68 -16.08 28.64
CA LYS A 193 -8.69 -15.34 29.42
C LYS A 193 -8.24 -14.98 30.83
N ASP A 194 -7.63 -15.91 31.54
CA ASP A 194 -7.16 -15.68 32.91
C ASP A 194 -6.10 -14.57 33.01
N THR A 195 -5.42 -14.26 31.90
CA THR A 195 -4.38 -13.23 31.84
C THR A 195 -4.96 -11.83 31.61
N TRP A 196 -6.00 -11.69 30.78
CA TRP A 196 -6.56 -10.39 30.42
C TRP A 196 -7.87 -10.03 31.14
N LEU A 197 -8.53 -10.98 31.81
CA LEU A 197 -9.83 -10.77 32.45
C LEU A 197 -9.79 -9.65 33.51
N GLY A 198 -8.69 -9.53 34.26
CA GLY A 198 -8.52 -8.46 35.25
C GLY A 198 -8.60 -7.06 34.64
N LEU A 199 -8.01 -6.87 33.45
CA LEU A 199 -8.07 -5.60 32.73
C LEU A 199 -9.51 -5.28 32.31
N LYS A 200 -10.24 -6.27 31.80
CA LYS A 200 -11.64 -6.09 31.41
C LYS A 200 -12.51 -5.68 32.60
N LEU A 201 -12.43 -6.41 33.71
CA LEU A 201 -13.21 -6.11 34.91
C LEU A 201 -12.92 -4.71 35.46
N TYR A 202 -11.66 -4.26 35.41
CA TYR A 202 -11.30 -2.90 35.81
C TYR A 202 -12.05 -1.84 34.99
N TYR A 203 -12.08 -1.97 33.66
CA TYR A 203 -12.75 -1.01 32.78
C TYR A 203 -14.28 -1.12 32.83
N ASP A 204 -14.83 -2.33 32.95
CA ASP A 204 -16.29 -2.54 33.10
C ASP A 204 -16.84 -1.90 34.39
N LEU A 205 -16.03 -1.81 35.45
CA LEU A 205 -16.41 -1.22 36.74
C LEU A 205 -16.09 0.28 36.86
N SER A 206 -15.31 0.84 35.93
CA SER A 206 -14.87 2.24 35.95
C SER A 206 -15.74 3.16 35.07
N LEU A 207 -16.76 2.61 34.39
CA LEU A 207 -17.72 3.29 33.52
C LEU A 207 -19.10 3.37 34.19
#